data_AF-A0A8R7TG37-F1
#
_entry.id   AF-A0A8R7TG37-F1
#
_cell.length_a   1.000
_cell.length_b   1.000
_cell.length_c   1.000
_cell.angle_alpha   90.00
_cell.angle_beta   90.00
_cell.angle_gamma   90.00
#
_symmetry.space_group_name_H-M   'P 1'
#
loop_
_entity.id
_entity.type
_entity.pdbx_description
1 polymer ?
#
loop_
_entity_poly.entity_id
_entity_poly.type
_entity_poly.pdbx_seq_one_letter_code
_entity_poly.pdbx_strand_id
1 'polypeptide(L)'
;MASTALSTASNPTQLCRTRASALCKPVKGLGFGRERVPRNITCMAGSISADRVPDMSKRELMNLLLLGAISLPTFGMLVPYGSFLVPAGSGSNAGGVAAKDKLGNDILVEDWLKTHGPNDRTLAQGLKGDPTYLVVESDKTLATYGINAVCTHLGCVVPWNAAENKFLCPCHGSQYNNQGKVVRGPAPLSLALVHADVDDGKVVFVPWVETDFRTGDNPWWK
;
A
#
# COMPACT_ATOMS: atom_id res chain seq x y z
N MET A 1 -19.06 20.48 -65.58
CA MET A 1 -18.82 21.06 -66.92
C MET A 1 -17.39 21.58 -66.94
N ALA A 2 -16.61 21.13 -67.93
CA ALA A 2 -15.33 21.67 -68.44
C ALA A 2 -14.16 21.85 -67.44
N SER A 3 -12.92 21.48 -67.71
CA SER A 3 -12.31 20.84 -68.88
C SER A 3 -10.96 20.25 -68.47
N THR A 4 -10.66 19.10 -69.06
CA THR A 4 -9.37 18.44 -69.17
C THR A 4 -8.36 19.30 -69.92
N ALA A 5 -7.10 19.30 -69.47
CA ALA A 5 -5.94 19.44 -70.35
C ALA A 5 -4.75 18.69 -69.75
N LEU A 6 -4.47 17.51 -70.29
CA LEU A 6 -3.14 16.92 -70.24
C LEU A 6 -2.18 17.84 -71.01
N SER A 7 -0.99 18.08 -70.47
CA SER A 7 0.16 18.33 -71.33
C SER A 7 1.41 17.70 -70.72
N THR A 8 2.17 17.12 -71.64
CA THR A 8 3.22 16.14 -71.50
C THR A 8 4.55 16.74 -71.07
N ALA A 9 5.35 15.89 -70.43
CA ALA A 9 6.80 15.90 -70.33
C ALA A 9 7.54 16.93 -71.21
N SER A 10 8.32 17.79 -70.57
CA SER A 10 9.62 18.18 -71.12
C SER A 10 10.55 18.58 -69.98
N ASN A 11 11.60 17.78 -69.82
CA ASN A 11 12.82 18.17 -69.15
C ASN A 11 13.71 18.77 -70.25
N PRO A 12 14.25 19.97 -70.08
CA PRO A 12 15.70 20.06 -70.17
C PRO A 12 16.30 21.07 -69.19
N THR A 13 17.24 20.57 -68.38
CA THR A 13 18.55 21.20 -68.12
C THR A 13 18.61 22.73 -68.18
N GLN A 14 18.53 23.41 -67.04
CA GLN A 14 19.10 24.74 -66.84
C GLN A 14 19.69 24.90 -65.44
N LEU A 15 21.01 24.70 -65.37
CA LEU A 15 21.98 25.58 -64.70
C LEU A 15 21.66 26.03 -63.26
N CYS A 16 22.01 25.19 -62.27
CA CYS A 16 22.37 25.72 -60.95
C CYS A 16 23.88 26.00 -60.91
N ARG A 17 24.17 27.30 -61.03
CA ARG A 17 25.49 27.94 -61.09
C ARG A 17 26.31 27.62 -59.85
N THR A 18 27.47 26.99 -60.04
CA THR A 18 28.46 26.75 -59.00
C THR A 18 29.01 28.08 -58.46
N ARG A 19 28.68 28.41 -57.20
CA ARG A 19 29.54 29.27 -56.37
C ARG A 19 30.13 28.41 -55.26
N ALA A 20 31.39 28.04 -55.48
CA ALA A 20 32.24 27.43 -54.49
C ALA A 20 32.48 28.41 -53.32
N SER A 21 32.19 27.96 -52.11
CA SER A 21 32.85 28.43 -50.88
C SER A 21 32.52 27.47 -49.74
N ALA A 22 33.06 26.24 -49.82
CA ALA A 22 33.14 25.36 -48.67
C ALA A 22 34.28 25.86 -47.76
N LEU A 23 33.93 26.57 -46.69
CA LEU A 23 34.84 26.78 -45.56
C LEU A 23 34.93 25.47 -44.76
N CYS A 24 35.88 24.60 -45.13
CA CYS A 24 36.40 23.59 -44.21
C CYS A 24 37.86 23.95 -43.92
N LYS A 25 38.15 24.44 -42.72
CA LYS A 25 39.53 24.66 -42.26
C LYS A 25 40.19 23.29 -42.02
N PRO A 26 41.44 23.07 -42.44
CA PRO A 26 42.16 21.84 -42.12
C PRO A 26 42.78 21.94 -40.72
N VAL A 27 42.60 20.88 -39.93
CA VAL A 27 43.36 20.67 -38.69
C VAL A 27 44.79 20.23 -39.08
N LYS A 28 45.80 20.92 -38.56
CA LYS A 28 47.21 20.54 -38.70
C LYS A 28 47.50 19.29 -37.85
N GLY A 29 47.78 18.18 -38.51
CA GLY A 29 48.39 16.98 -37.92
C GLY A 29 49.71 16.65 -38.64
N LEU A 30 50.73 16.33 -37.84
CA LEU A 30 52.13 16.07 -38.22
C LEU A 30 52.31 15.06 -39.37
N GLY A 31 53.38 15.28 -40.15
CA GLY A 31 53.63 14.63 -41.44
C GLY A 31 54.05 13.16 -41.41
N PHE A 32 54.03 12.57 -42.60
CA PHE A 32 55.07 11.72 -43.25
C PHE A 32 54.47 11.16 -44.56
N GLY A 33 55.26 11.13 -45.64
CA GLY A 33 55.07 10.25 -46.82
C GLY A 33 53.77 10.39 -47.62
N ARG A 34 53.84 11.09 -48.76
CA ARG A 34 52.69 11.35 -49.63
C ARG A 34 52.55 10.27 -50.71
N GLU A 35 51.72 9.25 -50.48
CA GLU A 35 51.07 8.50 -51.56
C GLU A 35 49.56 8.78 -51.50
N ARG A 36 49.05 9.54 -52.47
CA ARG A 36 47.63 9.90 -52.55
C ARG A 36 46.85 8.74 -53.16
N VAL A 37 46.46 7.77 -52.33
CA VAL A 37 45.37 6.84 -52.69
C VAL A 37 44.07 7.65 -52.75
N PRO A 38 43.30 7.61 -53.86
CA PRO A 38 42.01 8.28 -53.92
C PRO A 38 41.05 7.57 -52.95
N ARG A 39 40.82 8.16 -51.77
CA ARG A 39 39.71 7.76 -50.91
C ARG A 39 38.42 8.24 -51.57
N ASN A 40 37.64 7.31 -52.11
CA ASN A 40 36.24 7.58 -52.47
C ASN A 40 35.51 7.97 -51.17
N ILE A 41 35.27 9.26 -50.99
CA ILE A 41 34.38 9.76 -49.95
C ILE A 41 32.96 9.58 -50.50
N THR A 42 32.29 8.51 -50.09
CA THR A 42 30.87 8.32 -50.33
C THR A 42 30.12 9.33 -49.48
N CYS A 43 29.69 10.44 -50.08
CA CYS A 43 28.78 11.38 -49.42
C CYS A 43 27.47 10.64 -49.11
N MET A 44 27.21 10.37 -47.83
CA MET A 44 25.88 9.95 -47.40
C MET A 44 24.89 11.09 -47.74
N ALA A 45 23.78 10.75 -48.38
CA ALA A 45 22.81 11.71 -48.90
C ALA A 45 22.28 12.62 -47.78
N GLY A 46 22.58 13.93 -47.87
CA GLY A 46 22.16 14.95 -46.90
C GLY A 46 20.75 15.50 -47.10
N SER A 47 19.97 14.96 -48.03
CA SER A 47 18.59 15.39 -48.29
C SER A 47 17.69 14.17 -48.52
N ILE A 48 16.64 14.06 -47.71
CA ILE A 48 15.61 13.03 -47.81
C ILE A 48 14.50 13.55 -48.72
N SER A 49 14.03 12.73 -49.67
CA SER A 49 12.93 13.08 -50.57
C SER A 49 11.63 13.33 -49.80
N ALA A 50 10.81 14.29 -50.23
CA ALA A 50 9.58 14.70 -49.53
C ALA A 50 8.59 13.55 -49.29
N ASP A 51 8.56 12.55 -50.18
CA ASP A 51 7.70 11.36 -50.06
C ASP A 51 8.15 10.37 -48.97
N ARG A 52 9.30 10.61 -48.32
CA ARG A 52 9.82 9.79 -47.20
C ARG A 52 9.59 10.43 -45.83
N VAL A 53 8.67 11.40 -45.72
CA VAL A 53 8.27 11.98 -44.43
C VAL A 53 7.09 11.18 -43.85
N PRO A 54 7.19 10.68 -42.61
CA PRO A 54 6.06 10.01 -41.96
C PRO A 54 4.87 10.97 -41.76
N ASP A 55 3.69 10.51 -42.15
CA ASP A 55 2.40 11.15 -41.93
C ASP A 55 1.98 11.09 -40.45
N MET A 56 0.90 11.79 -40.09
CA MET A 56 0.45 11.90 -38.70
C MET A 56 0.09 10.55 -38.07
N SER A 57 -0.54 9.64 -38.83
CA SER A 57 -0.93 8.33 -38.32
C SER A 57 0.27 7.49 -37.87
N LYS A 58 1.38 7.53 -38.63
CA LYS A 58 2.64 6.84 -38.28
C LYS A 58 3.32 7.47 -37.07
N ARG A 59 3.22 8.80 -36.90
CA ARG A 59 3.78 9.49 -35.73
C ARG A 59 3.01 9.15 -34.46
N GLU A 60 1.68 9.12 -34.53
CA GLU A 60 0.83 8.73 -33.40
C GLU A 60 1.06 7.27 -33.00
N LEU A 61 1.18 6.36 -33.98
CA LEU A 61 1.53 4.96 -33.72
C LEU A 61 2.90 4.82 -33.05
N MET A 62 3.92 5.53 -33.55
CA MET A 62 5.26 5.50 -32.96
C MET A 62 5.28 6.14 -31.56
N ASN A 63 4.51 7.20 -31.31
CA ASN A 63 4.38 7.80 -29.99
C ASN A 63 3.70 6.86 -28.99
N LEU A 64 2.62 6.18 -29.41
CA LEU A 64 1.93 5.19 -28.57
C LEU A 64 2.86 4.03 -28.22
N LEU A 65 3.61 3.51 -29.20
CA LEU A 65 4.57 2.44 -28.98
C LEU A 65 5.71 2.86 -28.05
N LEU A 66 6.22 4.09 -28.22
CA LEU A 66 7.27 4.66 -27.36
C LEU A 66 6.78 4.82 -25.91
N LEU A 67 5.58 5.37 -25.72
CA LEU A 67 4.98 5.52 -24.38
C LEU A 67 4.73 4.17 -23.73
N GLY A 68 4.25 3.17 -24.48
CA GLY A 68 4.11 1.79 -24.00
C GLY A 68 5.45 1.13 -23.63
N ALA A 69 6.49 1.34 -24.43
CA ALA A 69 7.81 0.78 -24.19
C ALA A 69 8.53 1.41 -22.98
N ILE A 70 8.31 2.70 -22.72
CA ILE A 70 8.87 3.40 -21.55
C ILE A 70 8.05 3.14 -20.28
N SER A 71 6.73 2.98 -20.41
CA SER A 71 5.87 2.73 -19.24
C SER A 71 6.21 1.39 -18.58
N LEU A 72 6.52 0.34 -19.37
CA LEU A 72 6.80 -0.99 -18.82
C LEU A 72 7.99 -1.06 -17.84
N PRO A 73 9.21 -0.56 -18.15
CA PRO A 73 10.31 -0.55 -17.20
C PRO A 73 10.08 0.43 -16.04
N THR A 74 9.40 1.55 -16.28
CA THR A 74 9.10 2.52 -15.21
C THR A 74 8.11 1.95 -14.20
N PHE A 75 7.03 1.30 -14.63
CA PHE A 75 6.12 0.57 -13.74
C PHE A 75 6.83 -0.61 -13.07
N GLY A 76 7.66 -1.36 -13.80
CA GLY A 76 8.42 -2.47 -13.25
C GLY A 76 9.37 -2.08 -12.10
N MET A 77 9.88 -0.84 -12.10
CA MET A 77 10.70 -0.30 -11.01
C MET A 77 9.85 0.38 -9.92
N LEU A 78 8.77 1.07 -10.28
CA LEU A 78 7.93 1.81 -9.34
C LEU A 78 7.04 0.90 -8.49
N VAL A 79 6.53 -0.20 -9.02
CA VAL A 79 5.67 -1.15 -8.27
C VAL A 79 6.40 -1.75 -7.05
N PRO A 80 7.60 -2.35 -7.18
CA PRO A 80 8.30 -2.88 -6.00
C PRO A 80 8.68 -1.76 -5.03
N TYR A 81 9.07 -0.58 -5.53
CA TYR A 81 9.37 0.57 -4.68
C TYR A 81 8.14 1.09 -3.91
N GLY A 82 6.96 1.09 -4.55
CA GLY A 82 5.70 1.43 -3.91
C GLY A 82 5.28 0.38 -2.88
N SER A 83 5.44 -0.92 -3.22
CA SER A 83 5.12 -2.01 -2.29
C SER A 83 6.05 -2.07 -1.08
N PHE A 84 7.27 -1.54 -1.17
CA PHE A 84 8.20 -1.45 -0.05
C PHE A 84 7.65 -0.56 1.09
N LEU A 85 6.81 0.42 0.77
CA LEU A 85 6.16 1.28 1.76
C LEU A 85 4.94 0.62 2.42
N VAL A 86 4.42 -0.47 1.84
CA VAL A 86 3.34 -1.24 2.43
C VAL A 86 3.97 -2.19 3.47
N PRO A 87 3.63 -2.06 4.76
CA PRO A 87 4.19 -2.94 5.78
C PRO A 87 3.85 -4.40 5.48
N ALA A 88 4.80 -5.29 5.68
CA ALA A 88 4.54 -6.72 5.59
C ALA A 88 3.52 -7.10 6.68
N GLY A 89 2.47 -7.84 6.30
CA GLY A 89 1.52 -8.36 7.26
C GLY A 89 2.23 -9.27 8.27
N SER A 90 2.01 -9.05 9.57
CA SER A 90 2.39 -10.02 10.59
C SER A 90 1.61 -11.31 10.33
N GLY A 91 2.29 -12.44 10.14
CA GLY A 91 1.65 -13.72 9.87
C GLY A 91 0.53 -14.00 10.88
N SER A 92 -0.71 -14.09 10.40
CA SER A 92 -1.85 -14.41 11.25
C SER A 92 -1.91 -15.92 11.38
N ASN A 93 -1.58 -16.45 12.57
CA ASN A 93 -1.87 -17.83 12.89
C ASN A 93 -3.40 -17.98 12.94
N ALA A 94 -3.93 -18.95 12.19
CA ALA A 94 -5.37 -19.21 12.11
C ALA A 94 -6.02 -19.57 13.47
N GLY A 95 -5.20 -19.83 14.51
CA GLY A 95 -5.63 -20.23 15.85
C GLY A 95 -5.55 -19.13 16.92
N GLY A 96 -5.41 -17.86 16.54
CA GLY A 96 -5.39 -16.76 17.52
C GLY A 96 -3.98 -16.36 18.00
N VAL A 97 -3.94 -15.34 18.85
CA VAL A 97 -2.71 -14.71 19.35
C VAL A 97 -2.64 -14.89 20.87
N ALA A 98 -1.51 -15.40 21.38
CA ALA A 98 -1.30 -15.52 22.81
C ALA A 98 -1.38 -14.16 23.51
N ALA A 99 -2.13 -14.08 24.60
CA ALA A 99 -2.24 -12.90 25.43
C ALA A 99 -0.89 -12.62 26.11
N LYS A 100 -0.44 -11.37 26.05
CA LYS A 100 0.82 -10.96 26.67
C LYS A 100 0.62 -9.96 27.79
N ASP A 101 1.49 -10.01 28.79
CA ASP A 101 1.54 -9.04 29.87
C ASP A 101 2.19 -7.72 29.41
N LYS A 102 2.32 -6.77 30.34
CA LYS A 102 2.98 -5.47 30.10
C LYS A 102 4.45 -5.60 29.67
N LEU A 103 5.11 -6.72 30.02
CA LEU A 103 6.52 -6.99 29.74
C LEU A 103 6.69 -7.78 28.43
N GLY A 104 5.60 -8.23 27.80
CA GLY A 104 5.60 -9.04 26.59
C GLY A 104 5.69 -10.55 26.83
N ASN A 105 5.65 -11.00 28.10
CA ASN A 105 5.60 -12.41 28.46
C ASN A 105 4.21 -12.98 28.22
N ASP A 106 4.13 -14.26 27.89
CA ASP A 106 2.85 -14.95 27.72
C ASP A 106 2.15 -15.12 29.09
N ILE A 107 0.84 -14.92 29.11
CA ILE A 107 0.04 -15.04 30.34
C ILE A 107 -0.37 -16.50 30.56
N LEU A 108 0.09 -17.08 31.68
CA LEU A 108 -0.34 -18.39 32.17
C LEU A 108 -1.56 -18.24 33.07
N VAL A 109 -2.58 -19.07 32.85
CA VAL A 109 -3.86 -18.99 33.60
C VAL A 109 -3.65 -19.19 35.08
N GLU A 110 -2.79 -20.14 35.47
CA GLU A 110 -2.56 -20.47 36.89
C GLU A 110 -1.95 -19.29 37.66
N ASP A 111 -0.97 -18.61 37.07
CA ASP A 111 -0.30 -17.48 37.71
C ASP A 111 -1.19 -16.23 37.70
N TRP A 112 -2.02 -16.11 36.66
CA TRP A 112 -3.02 -15.05 36.57
C TRP A 112 -4.10 -15.16 37.64
N LEU A 113 -4.63 -16.37 37.87
CA LEU A 113 -5.66 -16.63 38.88
C LEU A 113 -5.15 -16.54 40.33
N LYS A 114 -3.83 -16.67 40.56
CA LYS A 114 -3.21 -16.42 41.88
C LYS A 114 -3.14 -14.93 42.21
N THR A 115 -2.99 -14.09 41.19
CA THR A 115 -2.71 -12.66 41.34
C THR A 115 -3.98 -11.80 41.28
N HIS A 116 -5.01 -12.24 40.56
CA HIS A 116 -6.25 -11.49 40.34
C HIS A 116 -7.43 -12.13 41.06
N GLY A 117 -8.25 -11.30 41.71
CA GLY A 117 -9.43 -11.74 42.45
C GLY A 117 -10.65 -12.01 41.55
N PRO A 118 -11.76 -12.54 42.13
CA PRO A 118 -13.01 -12.70 41.40
C PRO A 118 -13.58 -11.33 40.97
N ASN A 119 -14.13 -11.25 39.76
CA ASN A 119 -14.61 -10.02 39.11
C ASN A 119 -13.55 -8.97 38.79
N ASP A 120 -12.26 -9.33 38.83
CA ASP A 120 -11.21 -8.45 38.39
C ASP A 120 -11.15 -8.34 36.86
N ARG A 121 -10.72 -7.17 36.38
CA ARG A 121 -10.63 -6.84 34.96
C ARG A 121 -9.32 -6.13 34.71
N THR A 122 -8.37 -6.88 34.18
CA THR A 122 -7.02 -6.38 33.94
C THR A 122 -6.65 -6.45 32.48
N LEU A 123 -5.81 -5.49 32.08
CA LEU A 123 -5.41 -5.31 30.69
C LEU A 123 -4.29 -6.29 30.35
N ALA A 124 -4.47 -6.98 29.23
CA ALA A 124 -3.46 -7.75 28.53
C ALA A 124 -3.30 -7.21 27.10
N GLN A 125 -2.17 -7.50 26.48
CA GLN A 125 -2.00 -7.28 25.06
C GLN A 125 -2.77 -8.35 24.29
N GLY A 126 -3.76 -7.91 23.52
CA GLY A 126 -4.66 -8.73 22.72
C GLY A 126 -4.29 -8.80 21.23
N LEU A 127 -5.30 -9.07 20.40
CA LEU A 127 -5.12 -9.13 18.95
C LEU A 127 -4.53 -7.83 18.40
N LYS A 128 -3.59 -7.95 17.45
CA LYS A 128 -2.91 -6.81 16.79
C LYS A 128 -2.17 -5.85 17.74
N GLY A 129 -2.01 -6.23 19.01
CA GLY A 129 -1.37 -5.39 20.03
C GLY A 129 -2.32 -4.44 20.77
N ASP A 130 -3.62 -4.52 20.50
CA ASP A 130 -4.61 -3.69 21.21
C ASP A 130 -4.72 -4.13 22.68
N PRO A 131 -4.96 -3.19 23.61
CA PRO A 131 -5.23 -3.54 24.99
C PRO A 131 -6.61 -4.22 25.11
N THR A 132 -6.62 -5.45 25.61
CA THR A 132 -7.82 -6.26 25.83
C THR A 132 -7.95 -6.62 27.30
N TYR A 133 -9.14 -6.44 27.87
CA TYR A 133 -9.46 -6.90 29.21
C TYR A 133 -9.65 -8.40 29.25
N LEU A 134 -8.94 -9.04 30.18
CA LEU A 134 -9.25 -10.37 30.68
C LEU A 134 -10.20 -10.22 31.86
N VAL A 135 -11.31 -10.95 31.82
CA VAL A 135 -12.35 -10.90 32.84
C VAL A 135 -12.29 -12.20 33.65
N VAL A 136 -12.10 -12.07 34.96
CA VAL A 136 -12.19 -13.18 35.90
C VAL A 136 -13.62 -13.22 36.45
N GLU A 137 -14.32 -14.34 36.28
CA GLU A 137 -15.67 -14.52 36.80
C GLU A 137 -15.68 -14.75 38.33
N SER A 138 -16.88 -14.76 38.92
CA SER A 138 -17.05 -14.91 40.37
C SER A 138 -16.62 -16.27 40.90
N ASP A 139 -16.61 -17.30 40.05
CA ASP A 139 -16.17 -18.66 40.35
C ASP A 139 -14.64 -18.84 40.28
N LYS A 140 -13.88 -17.74 40.07
CA LYS A 140 -12.44 -17.72 39.83
C LYS A 140 -12.01 -18.44 38.55
N THR A 141 -12.90 -18.51 37.56
CA THR A 141 -12.52 -18.93 36.21
C THR A 141 -12.36 -17.71 35.30
N LEU A 142 -11.67 -17.88 34.18
CA LEU A 142 -11.61 -16.86 33.15
C LEU A 142 -12.89 -16.93 32.31
N ALA A 143 -13.48 -15.77 32.02
CA ALA A 143 -14.58 -15.70 31.09
C ALA A 143 -14.12 -16.11 29.68
N THR A 144 -15.01 -16.70 28.89
CA THR A 144 -14.75 -17.14 27.51
C THR A 144 -14.58 -15.97 26.53
N TYR A 145 -14.76 -14.73 26.98
CA TYR A 145 -14.64 -13.53 26.17
C TYR A 145 -13.70 -12.50 26.81
N GLY A 146 -12.92 -11.85 25.97
CA GLY A 146 -12.18 -10.63 26.28
C GLY A 146 -12.88 -9.40 25.72
N ILE A 147 -12.70 -8.26 26.39
CA ILE A 147 -13.29 -6.98 25.96
C ILE A 147 -12.16 -6.06 25.48
N ASN A 148 -12.20 -5.60 24.23
CA ASN A 148 -11.24 -4.62 23.76
C ASN A 148 -11.41 -3.29 24.52
N ALA A 149 -10.32 -2.75 25.06
CA ALA A 149 -10.34 -1.55 25.89
C ALA A 149 -10.33 -0.24 25.06
N VAL A 150 -10.22 -0.31 23.74
CA VAL A 150 -10.19 0.84 22.84
C VAL A 150 -11.57 1.44 22.69
N CYS A 151 -11.70 2.72 23.07
CA CYS A 151 -12.95 3.45 22.96
C CYS A 151 -13.36 3.65 21.51
N THR A 152 -14.58 3.25 21.18
CA THR A 152 -15.20 3.40 19.85
C THR A 152 -15.48 4.83 19.41
N HIS A 153 -15.21 5.83 20.25
CA HIS A 153 -15.32 7.25 19.87
C HIS A 153 -14.07 7.73 19.11
N LEU A 154 -12.89 7.69 19.77
CA LEU A 154 -11.62 8.22 19.24
C LEU A 154 -10.39 7.38 19.62
N GLY A 155 -10.59 6.20 20.24
CA GLY A 155 -9.50 5.27 20.52
C GLY A 155 -8.80 5.38 21.88
N CYS A 156 -9.30 6.18 22.83
CA CYS A 156 -8.77 6.19 24.20
C CYS A 156 -8.93 4.82 24.87
N VAL A 157 -7.97 4.41 25.73
CA VAL A 157 -8.13 3.21 26.56
C VAL A 157 -9.12 3.50 27.69
N VAL A 158 -10.17 2.68 27.78
CA VAL A 158 -11.25 2.87 28.76
C VAL A 158 -10.94 2.08 30.03
N PRO A 159 -10.68 2.72 31.18
CA PRO A 159 -10.47 2.05 32.46
C PRO A 159 -11.77 1.43 32.99
N TRP A 160 -11.64 0.32 33.72
CA TRP A 160 -12.72 -0.26 34.51
C TRP A 160 -12.91 0.53 35.82
N ASN A 161 -14.14 0.94 36.12
CA ASN A 161 -14.51 1.47 37.43
C ASN A 161 -15.28 0.40 38.23
N ALA A 162 -14.60 -0.22 39.19
CA ALA A 162 -15.17 -1.25 40.05
C ALA A 162 -16.29 -0.71 40.99
N ALA A 163 -16.28 0.59 41.32
CA ALA A 163 -17.29 1.16 42.21
C ALA A 163 -18.69 1.22 41.55
N GLU A 164 -18.73 1.47 40.24
CA GLU A 164 -19.97 1.59 39.48
C GLU A 164 -20.26 0.39 38.57
N ASN A 165 -19.36 -0.60 38.54
CA ASN A 165 -19.42 -1.76 37.65
C ASN A 165 -19.58 -1.39 36.16
N LYS A 166 -18.87 -0.34 35.74
CA LYS A 166 -18.91 0.22 34.38
C LYS A 166 -17.53 0.59 33.90
N PHE A 167 -17.34 0.57 32.58
CA PHE A 167 -16.16 1.18 31.96
C PHE A 167 -16.45 2.65 31.70
N LEU A 168 -15.60 3.53 32.23
CA LEU A 168 -15.78 4.99 32.12
C LEU A 168 -14.60 5.58 31.37
N CYS A 169 -14.85 6.11 30.18
CA CYS A 169 -13.82 6.71 29.35
C CYS A 169 -13.44 8.10 29.91
N PRO A 170 -12.18 8.33 30.32
CA PRO A 170 -11.76 9.60 30.91
C PRO A 170 -11.72 10.74 29.90
N CYS A 171 -11.72 10.44 28.59
CA CYS A 171 -11.58 11.45 27.54
C CYS A 171 -12.87 12.28 27.36
N HIS A 172 -14.01 11.61 27.18
CA HIS A 172 -15.29 12.28 26.88
C HIS A 172 -16.49 11.70 27.65
N GLY A 173 -16.23 10.84 28.66
CA GLY A 173 -17.27 10.30 29.53
C GLY A 173 -18.16 9.24 28.91
N SER A 174 -17.71 8.56 27.84
CA SER A 174 -18.40 7.37 27.32
C SER A 174 -18.45 6.29 28.41
N GLN A 175 -19.64 5.73 28.63
CA GLN A 175 -19.91 4.70 29.63
C GLN A 175 -20.32 3.42 28.93
N TYR A 176 -19.67 2.32 29.32
CA TYR A 176 -20.03 0.98 28.88
C TYR A 176 -20.41 0.14 30.10
N ASN A 177 -21.33 -0.81 29.92
CA ASN A 177 -21.70 -1.76 30.97
C ASN A 177 -20.56 -2.75 31.26
N ASN A 178 -20.75 -3.60 32.26
CA ASN A 178 -19.82 -4.69 32.60
C ASN A 178 -19.45 -5.62 31.43
N GLN A 179 -20.27 -5.74 30.40
CA GLN A 179 -20.00 -6.55 29.21
C GLN A 179 -19.39 -5.73 28.05
N GLY A 180 -19.19 -4.42 28.20
CA GLY A 180 -18.66 -3.53 27.16
C GLY A 180 -19.70 -2.98 26.16
N LYS A 181 -21.01 -3.18 26.42
CA LYS A 181 -22.10 -2.54 25.67
C LYS A 181 -22.19 -1.06 26.04
N VAL A 182 -22.33 -0.19 25.05
CA VAL A 182 -22.50 1.25 25.28
C VAL A 182 -23.80 1.54 26.07
N VAL A 183 -23.68 2.36 27.11
CA VAL A 183 -24.81 2.81 27.95
C VAL A 183 -25.08 4.29 27.75
N ARG A 184 -24.01 5.10 27.70
CA ARG A 184 -24.11 6.56 27.57
C ARG A 184 -22.84 7.13 26.94
N GLY A 185 -22.97 8.31 26.34
CA GLY A 185 -21.86 9.14 25.90
C GLY A 185 -21.75 9.21 24.38
N PRO A 186 -20.69 9.83 23.85
CA PRO A 186 -20.53 10.05 22.41
C PRO A 186 -20.10 8.80 21.63
N ALA A 187 -19.84 7.68 22.30
CA ALA A 187 -19.48 6.43 21.64
C ALA A 187 -20.64 5.89 20.78
N PRO A 188 -20.46 5.67 19.47
CA PRO A 188 -21.54 5.20 18.60
C PRO A 188 -21.80 3.70 18.73
N LEU A 189 -20.78 2.91 19.12
CA LEU A 189 -20.78 1.45 19.10
C LEU A 189 -20.25 0.87 20.42
N SER A 190 -20.62 -0.37 20.71
CA SER A 190 -20.11 -1.16 21.85
C SER A 190 -18.65 -1.59 21.63
N LEU A 191 -17.92 -1.85 22.71
CA LEU A 191 -16.54 -2.35 22.65
C LEU A 191 -16.46 -3.70 21.94
N ALA A 192 -15.42 -3.90 21.13
CA ALA A 192 -15.20 -5.15 20.42
C ALA A 192 -14.94 -6.32 21.38
N LEU A 193 -15.37 -7.52 20.99
CA LEU A 193 -15.14 -8.75 21.73
C LEU A 193 -14.12 -9.63 21.03
N VAL A 194 -13.47 -10.45 21.83
CA VAL A 194 -12.55 -11.50 21.38
C VAL A 194 -12.86 -12.76 22.18
N HIS A 195 -12.69 -13.94 21.61
CA HIS A 195 -12.73 -15.17 22.39
C HIS A 195 -11.43 -15.28 23.21
N ALA A 196 -11.57 -15.71 24.46
CA ALA A 196 -10.45 -16.00 25.35
C ALA A 196 -10.44 -17.51 25.61
N ASP A 197 -9.61 -18.22 24.86
CA ASP A 197 -9.43 -19.65 24.98
C ASP A 197 -8.16 -19.96 25.79
N VAL A 198 -8.06 -21.18 26.31
CA VAL A 198 -6.90 -21.63 27.07
C VAL A 198 -6.25 -22.80 26.34
N ASP A 199 -5.10 -22.53 25.72
CA ASP A 199 -4.29 -23.54 25.02
C ASP A 199 -2.96 -23.73 25.75
N ASP A 200 -2.60 -24.97 26.09
CA ASP A 200 -1.38 -25.32 26.82
C ASP A 200 -1.15 -24.50 28.12
N GLY A 201 -2.25 -24.14 28.81
CA GLY A 201 -2.22 -23.32 30.03
C GLY A 201 -1.98 -21.82 29.80
N LYS A 202 -1.85 -21.39 28.53
CA LYS A 202 -1.75 -19.99 28.11
C LYS A 202 -3.10 -19.47 27.66
N VAL A 203 -3.35 -18.19 27.88
CA VAL A 203 -4.53 -17.53 27.32
C VAL A 203 -4.27 -17.16 25.85
N VAL A 204 -5.15 -17.59 24.95
CA VAL A 204 -5.10 -17.29 23.52
C VAL A 204 -6.35 -16.51 23.14
N PHE A 205 -6.14 -15.41 22.41
CA PHE A 205 -7.22 -14.60 21.87
C PHE A 205 -7.53 -14.97 20.44
N VAL A 206 -8.77 -15.37 20.19
CA VAL A 206 -9.31 -15.70 18.87
C VAL A 206 -10.31 -14.62 18.45
N PRO A 207 -10.34 -14.17 17.19
CA PRO A 207 -11.28 -13.14 16.76
C PRO A 207 -12.73 -13.62 16.91
N TRP A 208 -13.58 -12.78 17.50
CA TRP A 208 -15.01 -13.04 17.64
C TRP A 208 -15.72 -12.76 16.31
N VAL A 209 -16.20 -13.82 15.66
CA VAL A 209 -16.90 -13.73 14.35
C VAL A 209 -18.38 -14.08 14.41
N GLU A 210 -18.83 -14.65 15.53
CA GLU A 210 -20.23 -15.00 15.76
C GLU A 210 -21.07 -13.80 16.24
N THR A 211 -22.37 -14.01 16.43
CA THR A 211 -23.30 -12.96 16.86
C THR A 211 -22.89 -12.37 18.21
N ASP A 212 -23.00 -11.05 18.37
CA ASP A 212 -22.72 -10.40 19.66
C ASP A 212 -23.84 -10.75 20.65
N PHE A 213 -23.52 -11.50 21.70
CA PHE A 213 -24.49 -11.93 22.71
C PHE A 213 -25.12 -10.77 23.50
N ARG A 214 -24.56 -9.56 23.45
CA ARG A 214 -25.02 -8.38 24.21
C ARG A 214 -26.11 -7.59 23.48
N THR A 215 -26.10 -7.64 22.15
CA THR A 215 -27.04 -6.90 21.29
C THR A 215 -27.91 -7.83 20.45
N GLY A 216 -27.46 -9.05 20.17
CA GLY A 216 -28.11 -9.99 19.25
C GLY A 216 -27.84 -9.67 17.78
N ASP A 217 -26.98 -8.69 17.50
CA ASP A 217 -26.63 -8.25 16.16
C ASP A 217 -25.29 -8.86 15.68
N ASN A 218 -25.00 -8.71 14.39
CA ASN A 218 -23.71 -9.08 13.84
C ASN A 218 -22.59 -8.17 14.38
N PRO A 219 -21.38 -8.71 14.61
CA PRO A 219 -20.24 -7.93 15.10
C PRO A 219 -19.82 -6.89 14.06
N TRP A 220 -19.59 -5.66 14.53
CA TRP A 220 -19.20 -4.53 13.67
C TRP A 220 -17.69 -4.49 13.40
N TRP A 221 -16.89 -5.17 14.22
CA TRP A 221 -15.44 -5.29 14.10
C TRP A 221 -15.11 -6.55 13.28
N LYS A 222 -14.86 -6.38 11.98
CA LYS A 222 -14.37 -7.46 11.10
C LYS A 222 -12.93 -7.19 10.70
#